data_AF-A0A939JXW1-F1
#
_entry.id   AF-A0A939JXW1-F1
#
_cell.length_a   1.000
_cell.length_b   1.000
_cell.length_c   1.000
_cell.angle_alpha   90.00
_cell.angle_beta   90.00
_cell.angle_gamma   90.00
#
_symmetry.space_group_name_H-M   'P 1'
#
loop_
_entity.id
_entity.type
_entity.pdbx_description
1 polymer ?
#
loop_
_entity_poly.entity_id
_entity_poly.type
_entity_poly.pdbx_seq_one_letter_code
_entity_poly.pdbx_strand_id
1 'polypeptide(L)'
;MGEKITTGVKMKITDEQHKEIISKLRTHGEGLWLQISSQIHYDGGEVHFWFLISKPDNIKKIISIFLDASMIYIRESNETEWWCSFIEKADGNEIWWATLDDDEIRNWSEDWEIDADPMMTPIQSPDVFD
;
A
#
# COMPACT_ATOMS: atom_id res chain seq x y z
N MET A 1 -8.86 -19.99 -38.89
CA MET A 1 -9.71 -19.82 -37.69
C MET A 1 -8.98 -18.86 -36.79
N GLY A 2 -9.42 -17.60 -36.75
CA GLY A 2 -8.77 -16.58 -35.91
C GLY A 2 -9.19 -16.78 -34.46
N GLU A 3 -8.22 -16.93 -33.56
CA GLU A 3 -8.44 -16.81 -32.14
C GLU A 3 -9.01 -15.42 -31.86
N LYS A 4 -10.27 -15.38 -31.40
CA LYS A 4 -10.80 -14.20 -30.75
C LYS A 4 -10.11 -14.11 -29.39
N ILE A 5 -9.11 -13.24 -29.29
CA ILE A 5 -8.61 -12.76 -28.00
C ILE A 5 -9.78 -12.02 -27.38
N THR A 6 -10.51 -12.67 -26.48
CA THR A 6 -11.52 -12.04 -25.65
C THR A 6 -10.80 -11.03 -24.76
N THR A 7 -10.91 -9.76 -25.14
CA THR A 7 -11.19 -8.60 -24.27
C THR A 7 -10.82 -8.83 -22.81
N GLY A 8 -9.74 -8.17 -22.38
CA GLY A 8 -9.28 -8.15 -20.99
C GLY A 8 -10.45 -7.96 -20.04
N VAL A 9 -10.69 -8.99 -19.22
CA VAL A 9 -11.63 -8.91 -18.13
C VAL A 9 -11.08 -7.82 -17.23
N LYS A 10 -11.78 -6.70 -17.16
CA LYS A 10 -11.53 -5.68 -16.15
C LYS A 10 -11.79 -6.34 -14.81
N MET A 11 -10.74 -6.52 -14.01
CA MET A 11 -10.83 -7.22 -12.75
C MET A 11 -10.59 -6.22 -11.63
N LYS A 12 -11.39 -6.36 -10.58
CA LYS A 12 -11.15 -5.74 -9.29
C LYS A 12 -10.50 -6.78 -8.40
N ILE A 13 -9.70 -6.33 -7.43
CA ILE A 13 -9.16 -7.25 -6.44
C ILE A 13 -10.28 -7.87 -5.61
N THR A 14 -10.19 -9.17 -5.34
CA THR A 14 -11.11 -9.87 -4.42
C THR A 14 -10.60 -9.84 -2.97
N ASP A 15 -11.49 -10.13 -2.02
CA ASP A 15 -11.14 -10.27 -0.61
C ASP A 15 -10.05 -11.32 -0.38
N GLU A 16 -10.08 -12.45 -1.11
CA GLU A 16 -9.06 -13.49 -1.04
C GLU A 16 -7.70 -12.98 -1.52
N GLN A 17 -7.66 -12.31 -2.66
CA GLN A 17 -6.42 -11.73 -3.20
C GLN A 17 -5.86 -10.67 -2.24
N HIS A 18 -6.70 -9.82 -1.66
CA HIS A 18 -6.28 -8.86 -0.65
C HIS A 18 -5.69 -9.55 0.60
N LYS A 19 -6.32 -10.63 1.09
CA LYS A 19 -5.77 -11.45 2.19
C LYS A 19 -4.42 -12.08 1.83
N GLU A 20 -4.25 -12.54 0.60
CA GLU A 20 -2.98 -13.08 0.10
C GLU A 20 -1.89 -12.01 0.10
N ILE A 21 -2.19 -10.79 -0.34
CA ILE A 21 -1.24 -9.66 -0.30
C ILE A 21 -0.82 -9.36 1.14
N ILE A 22 -1.78 -9.23 2.07
CA ILE A 22 -1.48 -9.00 3.49
C ILE A 22 -0.59 -10.12 4.04
N SER A 23 -0.89 -11.38 3.70
CA SER A 23 -0.09 -12.52 4.14
C SER A 23 1.34 -12.48 3.61
N LYS A 24 1.52 -12.14 2.33
CA LYS A 24 2.85 -11.95 1.72
C LYS A 24 3.60 -10.80 2.39
N LEU A 25 2.95 -9.65 2.58
CA LEU A 25 3.52 -8.48 3.23
C LEU A 25 4.01 -8.81 4.66
N ARG A 26 3.21 -9.52 5.44
CA ARG A 26 3.58 -9.94 6.80
C ARG A 26 4.78 -10.89 6.82
N THR A 27 4.90 -11.75 5.81
CA THR A 27 6.02 -12.71 5.68
C THR A 27 7.30 -12.02 5.24
N HIS A 28 7.23 -11.08 4.30
CA HIS A 28 8.40 -10.36 3.76
C HIS A 28 8.86 -9.20 4.66
N GLY A 29 7.97 -8.70 5.52
CA GLY A 29 8.26 -7.64 6.48
C GLY A 29 9.10 -8.07 7.69
N GLU A 30 9.45 -9.36 7.83
CA GLU A 30 10.19 -9.89 8.97
C GLU A 30 11.49 -9.08 9.25
N GLY A 31 11.55 -8.49 10.44
CA GLY A 31 12.69 -7.67 10.90
C GLY A 31 12.60 -6.17 10.60
N LEU A 32 11.58 -5.72 9.87
CA LEU A 32 11.20 -4.31 9.82
C LEU A 32 10.16 -4.03 10.91
N TRP A 33 10.33 -2.93 11.65
CA TRP A 33 9.27 -2.46 12.53
C TRP A 33 8.17 -1.85 11.65
N LEU A 34 7.19 -2.69 11.31
CA LEU A 34 6.13 -2.42 10.37
C LEU A 34 4.83 -3.04 10.90
N GLN A 35 3.85 -2.21 11.24
CA GLN A 35 2.48 -2.67 11.46
C GLN A 35 1.64 -2.26 10.24
N ILE A 36 0.91 -3.21 9.68
CA ILE A 36 0.18 -3.04 8.42
C ILE A 36 -1.30 -3.14 8.71
N SER A 37 -2.04 -2.11 8.30
CA SER A 37 -3.50 -2.15 8.20
C SER A 37 -3.90 -1.97 6.74
N SER A 38 -4.96 -2.62 6.32
CA SER A 38 -5.48 -2.43 4.97
C SER A 38 -6.99 -2.62 4.89
N GLN A 39 -7.61 -1.89 3.97
CA GLN A 39 -9.06 -1.88 3.76
C GLN A 39 -9.37 -1.91 2.26
N ILE A 40 -10.36 -2.71 1.89
CA ILE A 40 -11.00 -2.68 0.58
C ILE A 40 -12.24 -1.81 0.68
N HIS A 41 -12.42 -0.86 -0.25
CA HIS A 41 -13.56 0.05 -0.30
C HIS A 41 -14.46 -0.23 -1.51
N TYR A 42 -15.74 0.14 -1.36
CA TYR A 42 -16.84 -0.01 -2.33
C TYR A 42 -17.17 -1.46 -2.75
N ASP A 43 -16.29 -2.08 -3.54
CA ASP A 43 -16.45 -3.42 -4.13
C ASP A 43 -15.12 -3.96 -4.71
N GLY A 44 -13.98 -3.57 -4.12
CA GLY A 44 -12.66 -3.78 -4.72
C GLY A 44 -12.25 -2.68 -5.70
N GLY A 45 -13.05 -1.63 -5.82
CA GLY A 45 -12.74 -0.43 -6.61
C GLY A 45 -11.58 0.38 -6.04
N GLU A 46 -11.37 0.36 -4.73
CA GLU A 46 -10.26 1.05 -4.07
C GLU A 46 -9.68 0.16 -2.96
N VAL A 47 -8.37 0.20 -2.79
CA VAL A 47 -7.66 -0.49 -1.71
C VAL A 47 -6.60 0.39 -1.10
N HIS A 48 -6.62 0.50 0.23
CA HIS A 48 -5.69 1.31 1.00
C HIS A 48 -4.82 0.42 1.88
N PHE A 49 -3.51 0.67 1.86
CA PHE A 49 -2.54 0.10 2.79
C PHE A 49 -1.94 1.20 3.65
N TRP A 50 -2.09 1.09 4.97
CA TRP A 50 -1.46 1.97 5.95
C TRP A 50 -0.33 1.23 6.65
N PHE A 51 0.88 1.75 6.47
CA PHE A 51 2.10 1.24 7.07
C PHE A 51 2.51 2.12 8.23
N LEU A 52 2.36 1.60 9.46
CA LEU A 52 2.93 2.20 10.64
C LEU A 52 4.40 1.77 10.76
N ILE A 53 5.30 2.74 10.67
CA ILE A 53 6.75 2.55 10.59
C ILE A 53 7.44 3.11 11.84
N SER A 54 8.65 2.65 12.13
CA SER A 54 9.47 3.23 13.21
C SER A 54 10.23 4.50 12.82
N LYS A 55 10.57 4.65 11.53
CA LYS A 55 11.36 5.77 10.99
C LYS A 55 11.26 5.81 9.46
N PRO A 56 11.41 6.99 8.82
CA PRO A 56 11.28 7.15 7.37
C PRO A 56 12.36 6.43 6.55
N ASP A 57 13.55 6.16 7.10
CA ASP A 57 14.65 5.49 6.39
C ASP A 57 14.27 4.16 5.72
N ASN A 58 13.26 3.48 6.27
CA ASN A 58 12.82 2.18 5.78
C ASN A 58 11.71 2.26 4.72
N ILE A 59 11.14 3.43 4.43
CA ILE A 59 9.99 3.59 3.54
C ILE A 59 10.25 2.99 2.16
N LYS A 60 11.39 3.29 1.52
CA LYS A 60 11.73 2.70 0.21
C LYS A 60 11.79 1.18 0.23
N LYS A 61 12.31 0.60 1.32
CA LYS A 61 12.35 -0.86 1.49
C LYS A 61 10.95 -1.44 1.67
N ILE A 62 10.07 -0.77 2.41
CA ILE A 62 8.68 -1.20 2.61
C ILE A 62 7.91 -1.10 1.29
N ILE A 63 8.10 -0.03 0.50
CA ILE A 63 7.49 0.11 -0.83
C ILE A 63 7.94 -1.05 -1.74
N SER A 64 9.24 -1.38 -1.75
CA SER A 64 9.74 -2.52 -2.53
C SER A 64 9.07 -3.85 -2.12
N ILE A 65 8.89 -4.09 -0.83
CA ILE A 65 8.18 -5.28 -0.32
C ILE A 65 6.71 -5.26 -0.72
N PHE A 66 6.06 -4.10 -0.63
CA PHE A 66 4.69 -3.92 -1.05
C PHE A 66 4.51 -4.25 -2.53
N LEU A 67 5.31 -3.64 -3.40
CA LEU A 67 5.25 -3.88 -4.83
C LEU A 67 5.54 -5.35 -5.14
N ASP A 68 6.52 -5.99 -4.52
CA ASP A 68 6.78 -7.42 -4.74
C ASP A 68 5.56 -8.30 -4.37
N ALA A 69 4.89 -7.97 -3.26
CA ALA A 69 3.70 -8.70 -2.81
C ALA A 69 2.45 -8.44 -3.68
N SER A 70 2.31 -7.22 -4.22
CA SER A 70 1.06 -6.74 -4.83
C SER A 70 1.11 -6.60 -6.36
N MET A 71 2.29 -6.54 -6.99
CA MET A 71 2.46 -6.15 -8.41
C MET A 71 1.67 -7.02 -9.39
N ILE A 72 1.55 -8.33 -9.14
CA ILE A 72 0.74 -9.21 -9.99
C ILE A 72 -0.72 -8.75 -9.97
N TYR A 73 -1.27 -8.49 -8.78
CA TYR A 73 -2.65 -8.03 -8.62
C TYR A 73 -2.84 -6.59 -9.11
N ILE A 74 -1.86 -5.71 -8.93
CA ILE A 74 -1.90 -4.35 -9.50
C ILE A 74 -2.05 -4.42 -11.03
N ARG A 75 -1.29 -5.30 -11.69
CA ARG A 75 -1.34 -5.45 -13.16
C ARG A 75 -2.62 -6.10 -13.67
N GLU A 76 -3.14 -7.08 -12.94
CA GLU A 76 -4.35 -7.81 -13.31
C GLU A 76 -5.64 -7.03 -12.97
N SER A 77 -5.61 -6.23 -11.91
CA SER A 77 -6.76 -5.48 -11.40
C SER A 77 -6.69 -3.99 -11.78
N ASN A 78 -6.99 -3.69 -13.04
CA ASN A 78 -6.89 -2.34 -13.60
C ASN A 78 -8.07 -1.40 -13.26
N GLU A 79 -9.12 -1.91 -12.60
CA GLU A 79 -10.23 -1.10 -12.08
C GLU A 79 -10.12 -0.84 -10.56
N THR A 80 -9.12 -1.42 -9.91
CA THR A 80 -8.82 -1.11 -8.51
C THR A 80 -7.85 0.06 -8.46
N GLU A 81 -8.20 1.13 -7.75
CA GLU A 81 -7.29 2.20 -7.37
C GLU A 81 -6.53 1.80 -6.10
N TRP A 82 -5.21 1.97 -6.13
CA TRP A 82 -4.33 1.57 -5.04
C TRP A 82 -3.80 2.79 -4.29
N TRP A 83 -3.72 2.68 -2.97
CA TRP A 83 -3.18 3.73 -2.12
C TRP A 83 -2.26 3.14 -1.05
N CYS A 84 -1.13 3.78 -0.79
CA CYS A 84 -0.21 3.42 0.30
C CYS A 84 0.17 4.64 1.11
N SER A 85 0.05 4.58 2.44
CA SER A 85 0.48 5.66 3.33
C SER A 85 1.48 5.16 4.36
N PHE A 86 2.47 6.00 4.69
CA PHE A 86 3.55 5.70 5.63
C PHE A 86 3.49 6.66 6.81
N ILE A 87 3.22 6.11 7.99
CA ILE A 87 2.89 6.88 9.19
C ILE A 87 3.86 6.48 10.29
N GLU A 88 4.43 7.45 11.00
CA GLU A 88 5.18 7.23 12.23
C GLU A 88 4.42 7.85 13.41
N LYS A 89 4.39 7.15 14.56
CA LYS A 89 3.87 7.71 15.81
C LYS A 89 5.03 8.14 16.69
N ALA A 90 5.20 9.45 16.86
CA ALA A 90 6.28 10.04 17.66
C ALA A 90 5.79 11.29 18.41
N ASP A 91 6.24 11.45 19.64
CA ASP A 91 5.99 12.64 20.48
C ASP A 91 4.51 13.07 20.58
N GLY A 92 3.59 12.11 20.59
CA GLY A 92 2.15 12.37 20.66
C GLY A 92 1.50 12.78 19.33
N ASN A 93 2.23 12.68 18.23
CA ASN A 93 1.77 12.99 16.88
C ASN A 93 1.82 11.76 15.96
N GLU A 94 0.97 11.78 14.94
CA GLU A 94 1.12 10.98 13.73
C GLU A 94 1.84 11.84 12.69
N ILE A 95 2.98 11.35 12.22
CA ILE A 95 3.79 11.97 11.19
C ILE A 95 3.55 11.19 9.89
N TRP A 96 2.92 11.85 8.93
CA TRP A 96 2.63 11.31 7.61
C TRP A 96 3.79 11.61 6.68
N TRP A 97 4.66 10.63 6.52
CA TRP A 97 5.90 10.77 5.78
C TRP A 97 5.69 10.74 4.27
N ALA A 98 4.73 9.96 3.80
CA ALA A 98 4.46 9.79 2.40
C ALA A 98 3.08 9.17 2.16
N THR A 99 2.51 9.51 1.01
CA THR A 99 1.40 8.75 0.41
C THR A 99 1.75 8.49 -1.05
N LEU A 100 1.47 7.28 -1.51
CA LEU A 100 1.52 6.89 -2.91
C LEU A 100 0.09 6.69 -3.41
N ASP A 101 -0.26 7.35 -4.50
CA ASP A 101 -1.50 7.10 -5.22
C ASP A 101 -1.37 5.99 -6.28
N ASP A 102 -2.47 5.70 -6.96
CA ASP A 102 -2.54 4.61 -7.95
C ASP A 102 -1.55 4.83 -9.10
N ASP A 103 -1.41 6.07 -9.57
CA ASP A 103 -0.52 6.42 -10.67
C ASP A 103 0.95 6.27 -10.25
N GLU A 104 1.31 6.70 -9.05
CA GLU A 104 2.66 6.52 -8.50
C GLU A 104 3.01 5.05 -8.27
N ILE A 105 2.05 4.25 -7.79
CA ILE A 105 2.24 2.81 -7.59
C ILE A 105 2.44 2.09 -8.92
N ARG A 106 1.62 2.41 -9.94
CA ARG A 106 1.69 1.77 -11.26
C ARG A 106 2.91 2.21 -12.06
N ASN A 107 3.39 3.44 -11.85
CA ASN A 107 4.55 4.02 -12.53
C ASN A 107 5.76 4.14 -11.60
N TRP A 108 5.85 3.27 -10.59
CA TRP A 108 6.89 3.32 -9.56
C TRP A 108 8.30 3.48 -10.14
N SER A 109 9.07 4.38 -9.52
CA SER A 109 10.48 4.62 -9.82
C SER A 109 11.32 4.53 -8.55
N GLU A 110 12.51 3.93 -8.63
CA GLU A 110 13.46 3.88 -7.51
C GLU A 110 13.98 5.29 -7.12
N ASP A 111 13.92 6.23 -8.07
CA ASP A 111 14.27 7.64 -7.87
C ASP A 111 13.18 8.43 -7.15
N TRP A 112 12.02 7.82 -6.83
CA TRP A 112 10.97 8.47 -6.05
C TRP A 112 11.51 8.94 -4.68
N GLU A 113 11.10 10.13 -4.25
CA GLU A 113 11.60 10.77 -3.03
C GLU A 113 10.49 10.92 -1.99
N ILE A 114 10.87 10.78 -0.72
CA ILE A 114 9.98 11.06 0.41
C ILE A 114 9.87 12.58 0.55
N ASP A 115 8.68 13.08 0.85
CA ASP A 115 8.47 14.51 1.10
C ASP A 115 9.41 15.03 2.20
N ALA A 116 10.04 16.17 1.93
CA ALA A 116 10.97 16.80 2.87
C ALA A 116 10.28 17.43 4.09
N ASP A 117 8.97 17.67 4.01
CA ASP A 117 8.15 18.30 5.06
C ASP A 117 6.90 17.45 5.32
N PRO A 118 6.97 16.45 6.21
CA PRO A 118 5.87 15.53 6.46
C PRO A 118 4.72 16.21 7.21
N MET A 119 3.49 15.84 6.89
CA MET A 119 2.33 16.36 7.61
C MET A 119 2.29 15.78 9.03
N MET A 120 2.25 16.65 10.04
CA MET A 120 2.13 16.25 11.44
C MET A 120 0.73 16.54 11.97
N THR A 121 0.10 15.53 12.54
CA THR A 121 -1.23 15.64 13.15
C THR A 121 -1.21 15.11 14.59
N PRO A 122 -1.82 15.81 15.56
CA PRO A 122 -1.94 15.28 16.92
C PRO A 122 -2.72 13.96 16.93
N ILE A 123 -2.27 12.98 17.74
CA ILE A 123 -3.01 11.72 17.92
C ILE A 123 -4.35 12.01 18.59
N GLN A 124 -5.47 11.75 17.91
CA GLN A 124 -6.81 12.14 18.38
C GLN A 124 -7.55 11.07 19.22
N SER A 125 -7.08 9.81 19.30
CA SER A 125 -7.61 8.75 20.19
C SER A 125 -6.77 7.45 20.11
N PRO A 126 -6.89 6.54 21.09
CA PRO A 126 -6.19 5.25 21.05
C PRO A 126 -6.68 4.40 19.88
N ASP A 127 -5.81 4.32 18.87
CA ASP A 127 -5.65 3.27 17.87
C ASP A 127 -6.89 2.76 17.09
N VAL A 128 -6.94 3.11 15.80
CA VAL A 128 -7.55 2.26 14.74
C VAL A 128 -6.57 1.14 14.31
N PHE A 129 -5.45 1.03 15.00
CA PHE A 129 -4.33 0.15 14.71
C PHE A 129 -3.98 -0.71 15.94
N ASP A 130 -4.98 -1.35 16.54
CA ASP A 130 -4.77 -2.51 17.42
C ASP A 130 -4.61 -3.79 16.59
#